data_AF-A0A1M4YMN3-F1
#
_entry.id   AF-A0A1M4YMN3-F1
#
_cell.length_a   1.000
_cell.length_b   1.000
_cell.length_c   1.000
_cell.angle_alpha   90.00
_cell.angle_beta   90.00
_cell.angle_gamma   90.00
#
_symmetry.space_group_name_H-M   'P 1'
#
loop_
_entity.id
_entity.type
_entity.pdbx_description
1 polymer ?
#
loop_
_entity_poly.entity_id
_entity_poly.type
_entity_poly.pdbx_seq_one_letter_code
_entity_poly.pdbx_strand_id
1 'polypeptide(L)'
;MKKRNILFTFIFVCFSSYVFSQQFENYNFFVRDSDRIMISTISFKDKTTELPVYKKDSITKLSYPLNEDVRESITKTGSASLNRTEKQKLIALLRTPKSGHALPNQYDIQLDFYKEDKMVQTVTISSETKNLVVSKKECKPYADKDGQEIDPCFFQGTVSDELKKYVVALLKKKKLWNKDQHFLEDL
;
A
#
# COMPACT_ATOMS: atom_id res chain seq x y z
N MET A 1 -2.12 33.33 42.33
CA MET A 1 -2.35 33.56 40.87
C MET A 1 -1.67 32.56 39.91
N LYS A 2 -1.00 31.48 40.36
CA LYS A 2 -0.30 30.50 39.47
C LYS A 2 -1.11 29.27 39.04
N LYS A 3 -2.16 28.88 39.77
CA LYS A 3 -2.92 27.63 39.50
C LYS A 3 -3.90 27.73 38.33
N ARG A 4 -4.37 28.93 37.98
CA ARG A 4 -5.38 29.13 36.93
C ARG A 4 -4.82 28.99 35.51
N ASN A 5 -3.55 29.34 35.29
CA ASN A 5 -2.92 29.23 33.98
C ASN A 5 -2.56 27.78 33.60
N ILE A 6 -2.27 26.91 34.57
CA ILE A 6 -1.93 25.49 34.32
C ILE A 6 -3.16 24.73 33.78
N LEU A 7 -4.36 25.03 34.31
CA LEU A 7 -5.59 24.37 33.88
C LEU A 7 -5.94 24.69 32.43
N PHE A 8 -5.78 25.95 32.01
CA PHE A 8 -6.02 26.35 30.62
C PHE A 8 -5.00 25.75 29.65
N THR A 9 -3.72 25.63 30.05
CA THR A 9 -2.71 24.96 29.22
C THR A 9 -2.99 23.47 29.04
N PHE A 10 -3.43 22.76 30.08
CA PHE A 10 -3.80 21.34 29.98
C PHE A 10 -5.01 21.12 29.07
N ILE A 11 -6.04 21.97 29.18
CA ILE A 11 -7.24 21.89 28.33
C ILE A 11 -6.86 22.10 26.86
N PHE A 12 -6.02 23.09 26.55
CA PHE A 12 -5.61 23.38 25.17
C PHE A 12 -4.79 22.25 24.53
N VAL A 13 -3.92 21.59 25.31
CA VAL A 13 -3.12 20.44 24.85
C VAL A 13 -3.98 19.18 24.63
N CYS A 14 -5.00 18.95 25.45
CA CYS A 14 -5.94 17.86 25.22
C CYS A 14 -6.78 18.12 23.95
N PHE A 15 -7.30 19.32 23.73
CA PHE A 15 -8.12 19.59 22.54
C PHE A 15 -7.33 19.52 21.22
N SER A 16 -6.07 19.95 21.18
CA SER A 16 -5.27 19.87 19.95
C SER A 16 -4.91 18.45 19.54
N SER A 17 -4.83 17.52 20.50
CA SER A 17 -4.58 16.10 20.22
C SER A 17 -5.83 15.35 19.74
N TYR A 18 -7.04 15.80 20.08
CA TYR A 18 -8.29 15.18 19.59
C TYR A 18 -8.65 15.53 18.14
N VAL A 19 -8.22 16.69 17.62
CA VAL A 19 -8.58 17.13 16.26
C VAL A 19 -7.74 16.41 15.20
N PHE A 20 -6.53 15.97 15.52
CA PHE A 20 -5.63 15.32 14.56
C PHE A 20 -5.80 13.80 14.40
N SER A 21 -6.68 13.16 15.18
CA SER A 21 -6.80 11.69 15.20
C SER A 21 -8.06 11.12 14.52
N GLN A 22 -9.04 11.94 14.13
CA GLN A 22 -10.34 11.41 13.70
C GLN A 22 -10.35 10.78 12.29
N GLN A 23 -9.39 11.09 11.42
CA GLN A 23 -9.36 10.52 10.07
C GLN A 23 -8.85 9.06 10.01
N PHE A 24 -8.31 8.51 11.10
CA PHE A 24 -7.68 7.17 11.08
C PHE A 24 -8.59 6.01 11.50
N GLU A 25 -9.82 6.27 11.94
CA GLU A 25 -10.73 5.22 12.46
C GLU A 25 -11.78 4.71 11.45
N ASN A 26 -11.63 5.01 10.15
CA ASN A 26 -12.53 4.44 9.15
C ASN A 26 -12.08 3.04 8.70
N TYR A 27 -12.40 2.02 9.50
CA TYR A 27 -12.09 0.61 9.21
C TYR A 27 -12.97 -0.03 8.11
N ASN A 28 -13.92 0.71 7.51
CA ASN A 28 -14.81 0.21 6.46
C ASN A 28 -14.22 0.34 5.04
N PHE A 29 -12.90 0.30 4.93
CA PHE A 29 -12.19 0.44 3.67
C PHE A 29 -11.97 -0.88 2.91
N PHE A 30 -12.20 -2.06 3.49
CA PHE A 30 -12.09 -3.33 2.75
C PHE A 30 -13.41 -3.78 2.14
N VAL A 31 -13.37 -4.26 0.89
CA VAL A 31 -14.50 -4.91 0.25
C VAL A 31 -14.77 -6.23 0.98
N ARG A 32 -16.01 -6.37 1.50
CA ARG A 32 -16.43 -7.57 2.26
C ARG A 32 -16.79 -8.73 1.35
N ASP A 33 -17.38 -8.42 0.19
CA ASP A 33 -17.97 -9.39 -0.72
C ASP A 33 -17.22 -9.35 -2.06
N SER A 34 -16.12 -10.10 -2.14
CA SER A 34 -15.36 -10.32 -3.37
C SER A 34 -15.52 -11.74 -3.90
N ASP A 35 -15.83 -11.85 -5.18
CA ASP A 35 -16.01 -13.13 -5.88
C ASP A 35 -14.66 -13.81 -6.07
N ARG A 36 -13.63 -13.03 -6.38
CA ARG A 36 -12.27 -13.51 -6.63
C ARG A 36 -11.26 -12.55 -6.03
N ILE A 37 -10.22 -13.13 -5.42
CA ILE A 37 -9.01 -12.39 -5.05
C ILE A 37 -7.84 -13.04 -5.77
N MET A 38 -7.07 -12.21 -6.46
CA MET A 38 -5.81 -12.59 -7.10
C MET A 38 -4.65 -12.09 -6.25
N ILE A 39 -3.75 -12.98 -5.85
CA ILE A 39 -2.46 -12.60 -5.28
C ILE A 39 -1.41 -12.62 -6.37
N SER A 40 -0.63 -11.55 -6.49
CA SER A 40 0.39 -11.38 -7.51
C SER A 40 1.72 -10.94 -6.90
N THR A 41 2.80 -11.41 -7.50
CA THR A 41 4.15 -10.91 -7.25
C THR A 41 4.49 -9.90 -8.35
N ILE A 42 5.11 -8.80 -7.95
CA ILE A 42 5.36 -7.63 -8.77
C ILE A 42 6.85 -7.36 -8.79
N SER A 43 7.37 -7.04 -9.97
CA SER A 43 8.67 -6.40 -10.13
C SER A 43 8.42 -4.92 -10.40
N PHE A 44 8.81 -4.10 -9.42
CA PHE A 44 8.86 -2.64 -9.57
C PHE A 44 10.24 -2.27 -10.12
N LYS A 45 10.26 -1.55 -11.25
CA LYS A 45 11.50 -0.96 -11.78
C LYS A 45 11.41 0.56 -11.66
N ASP A 46 12.34 1.12 -10.88
CA ASP A 46 12.50 2.55 -10.70
C ASP A 46 13.43 3.12 -11.79
N LYS A 47 13.31 4.42 -12.05
CA LYS A 47 14.19 5.21 -12.91
C LYS A 47 15.66 5.13 -12.49
N THR A 48 15.91 4.90 -11.20
CA THR A 48 17.26 4.82 -10.62
C THR A 48 17.93 3.45 -10.82
N THR A 49 17.17 2.42 -11.18
CA THR A 49 17.70 1.07 -11.44
C THR A 49 18.21 0.86 -12.87
N GLU A 50 17.93 1.77 -13.81
CA GLU A 50 18.37 1.65 -15.20
C GLU A 50 19.68 2.42 -15.43
N LEU A 51 20.67 1.76 -16.04
CA LEU A 51 21.90 2.41 -16.46
C LEU A 51 21.58 3.39 -17.60
N PRO A 52 22.07 4.64 -17.57
CA PRO A 52 21.81 5.60 -18.63
C PRO A 52 22.29 5.06 -19.97
N VAL A 53 21.38 5.01 -20.96
CA VAL A 53 21.72 4.64 -22.33
C VAL A 53 22.44 5.83 -22.96
N TYR A 54 23.70 5.65 -23.33
CA TYR A 54 24.48 6.71 -23.97
C TYR A 54 24.36 6.61 -25.49
N LYS A 55 23.96 7.70 -26.13
CA LYS A 55 24.03 7.82 -27.58
C LYS A 55 25.31 8.56 -27.96
N LYS A 56 26.02 8.00 -28.93
CA LYS A 56 27.26 8.59 -29.44
C LYS A 56 26.92 9.54 -30.58
N ASP A 57 27.32 10.80 -30.45
CA ASP A 57 27.23 11.76 -31.55
C ASP A 57 28.16 11.30 -32.69
N SER A 58 27.63 11.20 -33.91
CA SER A 58 28.43 10.89 -35.10
C SER A 58 29.36 12.04 -35.50
N ILE A 59 29.08 13.28 -35.06
CA ILE A 59 29.83 14.48 -35.43
C ILE A 59 30.94 14.76 -34.40
N THR A 60 30.60 14.80 -33.12
CA THR A 60 31.56 15.15 -32.06
C THR A 60 32.20 13.94 -31.37
N LYS A 61 31.71 12.71 -31.65
CA LYS A 61 32.09 11.45 -30.95
C LYS A 61 31.88 11.47 -29.42
N LEU A 62 31.27 12.52 -28.88
CA LEU A 62 30.87 12.59 -27.47
C LEU A 62 29.66 11.69 -27.21
N SER A 63 29.67 11.02 -26.06
CA SER A 63 28.53 10.26 -25.56
C SER A 63 27.69 11.17 -24.67
N TYR A 64 26.41 11.32 -24.99
CA TYR A 64 25.44 12.02 -24.16
C TYR A 64 24.40 11.02 -23.61
N PRO A 65 23.93 11.20 -22.36
CA PRO A 65 22.84 10.39 -21.84
C PRO A 65 21.59 10.65 -22.69
N LEU A 66 21.00 9.59 -23.22
CA LEU A 66 19.72 9.63 -23.90
C LEU A 66 18.66 9.81 -22.81
N ASN A 67 18.07 11.02 -22.71
CA ASN A 67 16.89 11.26 -21.89
C ASN A 67 15.67 10.61 -22.56
N GLU A 68 15.66 9.29 -22.70
CA GLU A 68 14.39 8.59 -22.77
C GLU A 68 13.79 8.68 -21.38
N ASP A 69 12.56 9.19 -21.26
CA ASP A 69 11.80 9.17 -20.02
C ASP A 69 11.64 7.70 -19.60
N VAL A 70 12.58 7.18 -18.81
CA VAL A 70 12.48 5.87 -18.19
C VAL A 70 11.22 5.93 -17.34
N ARG A 71 10.17 5.24 -17.79
CA ARG A 71 8.90 5.18 -17.08
C ARG A 71 9.03 4.13 -16.00
N GLU A 72 8.61 4.45 -14.79
CA GLU A 72 8.38 3.44 -13.76
C GLU A 72 7.52 2.33 -14.36
N SER A 73 8.01 1.09 -14.30
CA SER A 73 7.30 -0.05 -14.87
C SER A 73 6.99 -1.06 -13.79
N ILE A 74 5.73 -1.48 -13.77
CA ILE A 74 5.18 -2.43 -12.82
C ILE A 74 4.85 -3.68 -13.61
N THR A 75 5.64 -4.73 -13.44
CA THR A 75 5.44 -6.00 -14.16
C THR A 75 4.97 -7.08 -13.19
N LYS A 76 3.82 -7.71 -13.48
CA LYS A 76 3.36 -8.90 -12.74
C LYS A 76 4.22 -10.09 -13.15
N THR A 77 5.03 -10.61 -12.22
CA THR A 77 5.91 -11.77 -12.47
C THR A 77 5.19 -13.10 -12.28
N GLY A 78 4.09 -13.10 -11.51
CA GLY A 78 3.22 -14.25 -11.37
C GLY A 78 1.94 -13.87 -10.63
N SER A 79 0.89 -14.66 -10.83
CA SER A 79 -0.38 -14.46 -10.12
C SER A 79 -1.12 -15.78 -9.90
N ALA A 80 -1.89 -15.85 -8.82
CA ALA A 80 -2.73 -17.01 -8.53
C ALA A 80 -4.03 -16.59 -7.85
N SER A 81 -5.11 -17.34 -8.14
CA SER A 81 -6.39 -17.13 -7.48
C SER A 81 -6.39 -17.77 -6.09
N LEU A 82 -7.02 -17.07 -5.14
CA LEU A 82 -7.26 -17.57 -3.79
C LEU A 82 -8.55 -18.37 -3.73
N ASN A 83 -8.51 -19.53 -3.06
CA ASN A 83 -9.71 -20.30 -2.77
C ASN A 83 -10.56 -19.64 -1.65
N ARG A 84 -11.76 -20.15 -1.40
CA ARG A 84 -12.70 -19.57 -0.43
C ARG A 84 -12.10 -19.36 0.97
N THR A 85 -11.44 -20.38 1.52
CA THR A 85 -10.81 -20.30 2.85
C THR A 85 -9.66 -19.31 2.88
N GLU A 86 -8.86 -19.28 1.80
CA GLU A 86 -7.75 -18.34 1.65
C GLU A 86 -8.24 -16.89 1.63
N LYS A 87 -9.30 -16.63 0.86
CA LYS A 87 -9.95 -15.31 0.79
C LYS A 87 -10.48 -14.85 2.15
N GLN A 88 -11.23 -15.71 2.85
CA GLN A 88 -11.85 -15.36 4.12
C GLN A 88 -10.81 -14.98 5.18
N LYS A 89 -9.73 -15.77 5.29
CA LYS A 89 -8.66 -15.48 6.26
C LYS A 89 -7.88 -14.22 5.87
N LEU A 90 -7.59 -14.01 4.58
CA LEU A 90 -6.93 -12.80 4.11
C LEU A 90 -7.76 -11.54 4.45
N ILE A 91 -9.06 -11.54 4.14
CA ILE A 91 -9.96 -10.42 4.42
C ILE A 91 -10.00 -10.12 5.92
N ALA A 92 -10.04 -11.15 6.77
CA ALA A 92 -10.04 -10.98 8.22
C ALA A 92 -8.78 -10.28 8.73
N LEU A 93 -7.60 -10.72 8.28
CA LEU A 93 -6.30 -10.16 8.68
C LEU A 93 -6.05 -8.75 8.14
N LEU A 94 -6.61 -8.44 6.97
CA LEU A 94 -6.51 -7.11 6.38
C LEU A 94 -7.21 -6.04 7.22
N ARG A 95 -8.33 -6.38 7.91
CA ARG A 95 -9.15 -5.45 8.71
C ARG A 95 -8.50 -4.91 9.98
N THR A 96 -7.34 -5.41 10.37
CA THR A 96 -6.60 -4.97 11.56
C THR A 96 -5.24 -4.33 11.23
N PRO A 97 -5.14 -3.38 10.28
CA PRO A 97 -3.87 -2.73 10.03
C PRO A 97 -3.56 -1.73 11.15
N LYS A 98 -2.27 -1.53 11.39
CA LYS A 98 -1.80 -0.42 12.22
C LYS A 98 -1.73 0.83 11.33
N SER A 99 -2.32 1.93 11.76
CA SER A 99 -2.17 3.24 11.11
C SER A 99 -0.72 3.72 11.23
N GLY A 100 -0.08 4.11 10.12
CA GLY A 100 1.33 4.52 10.14
C GLY A 100 1.97 4.64 8.75
N HIS A 101 3.01 5.48 8.67
CA HIS A 101 3.56 6.09 7.44
C HIS A 101 4.47 5.20 6.57
N ALA A 102 4.34 5.34 5.23
CA ALA A 102 5.32 5.92 4.30
C ALA A 102 4.71 6.02 2.87
N LEU A 103 5.20 6.92 2.03
CA LEU A 103 4.71 7.11 0.65
C LEU A 103 4.99 5.85 -0.20
N PRO A 104 4.00 5.30 -0.92
CA PRO A 104 4.07 3.96 -1.47
C PRO A 104 4.35 3.99 -2.97
N ASN A 105 5.60 4.22 -3.35
CA ASN A 105 5.95 4.09 -4.77
C ASN A 105 6.39 2.66 -5.08
N GLN A 106 7.04 1.98 -4.14
CA GLN A 106 7.64 0.67 -4.37
C GLN A 106 6.89 -0.43 -3.59
N TYR A 107 6.40 -1.43 -4.32
CA TYR A 107 5.75 -2.61 -3.76
C TYR A 107 6.06 -3.83 -4.64
N ASP A 108 6.04 -4.99 -4.03
CA ASP A 108 6.40 -6.28 -4.64
C ASP A 108 5.26 -7.31 -4.54
N ILE A 109 4.20 -6.99 -3.81
CA ILE A 109 3.02 -7.84 -3.64
C ILE A 109 1.75 -7.03 -3.94
N GLN A 110 0.85 -7.61 -4.75
CA GLN A 110 -0.43 -7.02 -5.10
C GLN A 110 -1.57 -8.01 -4.91
N LEU A 111 -2.64 -7.57 -4.25
CA LEU A 111 -3.89 -8.30 -4.07
C LEU A 111 -5.00 -7.56 -4.81
N ASP A 112 -5.54 -8.18 -5.86
CA ASP A 112 -6.63 -7.61 -6.64
C ASP A 112 -7.96 -8.29 -6.29
N PHE A 113 -8.92 -7.48 -5.87
CA PHE A 113 -10.26 -7.90 -5.48
C PHE A 113 -11.21 -7.66 -6.64
N TYR A 114 -11.92 -8.71 -7.05
CA TYR A 114 -12.89 -8.67 -8.13
C TYR A 114 -14.30 -8.94 -7.63
N LYS A 115 -15.26 -8.23 -8.21
CA LYS A 115 -16.69 -8.47 -8.09
C LYS A 115 -17.31 -8.37 -9.47
N GLU A 116 -18.07 -9.39 -9.88
CA GLU A 116 -18.66 -9.47 -11.23
C GLU A 116 -17.61 -9.22 -12.34
N ASP A 117 -16.44 -9.85 -12.18
CA ASP A 117 -15.24 -9.69 -13.03
C ASP A 117 -14.65 -8.27 -13.14
N LYS A 118 -15.17 -7.29 -12.41
CA LYS A 118 -14.58 -5.94 -12.30
C LYS A 118 -13.66 -5.86 -11.09
N MET A 119 -12.49 -5.26 -11.28
CA MET A 119 -11.57 -4.98 -10.18
C MET A 119 -12.12 -3.82 -9.35
N VAL A 120 -12.48 -4.10 -8.09
CA VAL A 120 -13.12 -3.13 -7.19
C VAL A 120 -12.17 -2.59 -6.14
N GLN A 121 -11.09 -3.31 -5.85
CA GLN A 121 -10.11 -2.91 -4.85
C GLN A 121 -8.75 -3.54 -5.12
N THR A 122 -7.69 -2.77 -4.90
CA THR A 122 -6.31 -3.24 -4.95
C THR A 122 -5.67 -2.98 -3.59
N VAL A 123 -5.01 -4.00 -3.05
CA VAL A 123 -4.12 -3.86 -1.89
C VAL A 123 -2.69 -4.08 -2.36
N THR A 124 -1.80 -3.12 -2.13
CA THR A 124 -0.37 -3.28 -2.40
C THR A 124 0.38 -3.41 -1.08
N ILE A 125 1.38 -4.29 -1.09
CA ILE A 125 2.24 -4.55 0.06
C ILE A 125 3.69 -4.46 -0.41
N SER A 126 4.49 -3.71 0.33
CA SER A 126 5.95 -3.73 0.22
C SER A 126 6.51 -4.67 1.27
N SER A 127 7.18 -5.75 0.86
CA SER A 127 7.86 -6.63 1.79
C SER A 127 8.96 -5.88 2.54
N GLU A 128 9.70 -5.03 1.85
CA GLU A 128 10.83 -4.27 2.40
C GLU A 128 10.39 -3.31 3.51
N THR A 129 9.39 -2.48 3.24
CA THR A 129 8.97 -1.41 4.17
C THR A 129 7.80 -1.81 5.07
N LYS A 130 7.18 -2.97 4.82
CA LYS A 130 5.90 -3.39 5.44
C LYS A 130 4.73 -2.44 5.16
N ASN A 131 4.87 -1.51 4.22
CA ASN A 131 3.80 -0.61 3.84
C ASN A 131 2.65 -1.39 3.21
N LEU A 132 1.43 -1.01 3.59
CA LEU A 132 0.19 -1.51 3.06
C LEU A 132 -0.63 -0.34 2.54
N VAL A 133 -1.06 -0.43 1.30
CA VAL A 133 -1.94 0.56 0.68
C VAL A 133 -3.17 -0.13 0.17
N VAL A 134 -4.32 0.50 0.38
CA VAL A 134 -5.58 0.02 -0.17
C VAL A 134 -6.19 1.12 -1.03
N SER A 135 -6.49 0.79 -2.27
CA SER A 135 -7.19 1.65 -3.21
C SER A 135 -8.49 0.99 -3.65
N LYS A 136 -9.62 1.68 -3.46
CA LYS A 136 -10.91 1.29 -4.04
C LYS A 136 -11.09 1.94 -5.40
N LYS A 137 -11.59 1.17 -6.36
CA LYS A 137 -12.03 1.71 -7.66
C LYS A 137 -13.44 2.27 -7.54
N GLU A 138 -13.77 3.21 -8.43
CA GLU A 138 -15.11 3.83 -8.53
C GLU A 138 -15.63 4.48 -7.24
N CYS A 139 -14.70 4.86 -6.37
CA CYS A 139 -15.00 5.52 -5.12
C CYS A 139 -14.83 7.04 -5.28
N LYS A 140 -15.66 7.83 -4.59
CA LYS A 140 -15.59 9.29 -4.60
C LYS A 140 -15.45 9.82 -3.17
N PRO A 141 -14.61 10.85 -2.94
CA PRO A 141 -14.59 11.54 -1.66
C PRO A 141 -15.95 12.14 -1.37
N TYR A 142 -16.30 12.19 -0.08
CA TYR A 142 -17.53 12.82 0.39
C TYR A 142 -17.24 13.66 1.63
N ALA A 143 -18.04 14.71 1.84
CA ALA A 143 -17.98 15.51 3.05
C ALA A 143 -18.76 14.80 4.17
N ASP A 144 -18.16 14.68 5.34
CA ASP A 144 -18.86 14.20 6.53
C ASP A 144 -19.86 15.23 7.09
N LYS A 145 -20.47 14.92 8.23
CA LYS A 145 -21.47 15.79 8.87
C LYS A 145 -20.89 17.13 9.34
N ASP A 146 -19.57 17.19 9.51
CA ASP A 146 -18.83 18.37 9.96
C ASP A 146 -18.17 19.12 8.79
N GLY A 147 -18.45 18.70 7.54
CA GLY A 147 -17.91 19.31 6.34
C GLY A 147 -16.46 18.93 6.05
N GLN A 148 -15.89 17.94 6.74
CA GLN A 148 -14.54 17.45 6.46
C GLN A 148 -14.57 16.50 5.25
N GLU A 149 -13.65 16.70 4.33
CA GLU A 149 -13.46 15.80 3.20
C GLU A 149 -12.89 14.47 3.69
N ILE A 150 -13.66 13.40 3.52
CA ILE A 150 -13.22 12.02 3.73
C ILE A 150 -12.92 11.44 2.37
N ASP A 151 -11.70 10.92 2.19
CA ASP A 151 -11.34 10.04 1.08
C ASP A 151 -11.48 8.57 1.53
N PRO A 152 -12.64 7.92 1.34
CA PRO A 152 -12.83 6.51 1.68
C PRO A 152 -12.18 5.56 0.65
N CYS A 153 -11.53 6.11 -0.38
CA CYS A 153 -11.02 5.39 -1.53
C CYS A 153 -9.57 4.99 -1.36
N PHE A 154 -8.89 5.57 -0.37
CA PHE A 154 -7.49 5.37 -0.14
C PHE A 154 -7.19 5.16 1.34
N PHE A 155 -6.40 4.13 1.65
CA PHE A 155 -5.91 3.87 3.00
C PHE A 155 -4.43 3.54 2.94
N GLN A 156 -3.68 4.10 3.89
CA GLN A 156 -2.27 3.78 4.13
C GLN A 156 -2.10 3.25 5.54
N GLY A 157 -1.34 2.17 5.67
CA GLY A 157 -0.96 1.62 6.96
C GLY A 157 0.20 0.65 6.85
N THR A 158 0.37 -0.13 7.91
CA THR A 158 1.45 -1.12 7.99
C THR A 158 0.86 -2.53 8.10
N VAL A 159 1.50 -3.48 7.42
CA VAL A 159 1.18 -4.91 7.51
C VAL A 159 1.41 -5.40 8.95
N SER A 160 0.41 -6.08 9.52
CA SER A 160 0.56 -6.76 10.83
C SER A 160 1.40 -8.03 10.70
N ASP A 161 2.03 -8.50 11.78
CA ASP A 161 2.86 -9.71 11.76
C ASP A 161 2.08 -10.97 11.33
N GLU A 162 0.81 -11.05 11.73
CA GLU A 162 -0.08 -12.13 11.32
C GLU A 162 -0.38 -12.09 9.82
N LEU A 163 -0.65 -10.89 9.28
CA LEU A 163 -0.85 -10.69 7.86
C LEU A 163 0.43 -10.99 7.06
N LYS A 164 1.60 -10.53 7.52
CA LYS A 164 2.93 -10.86 6.97
C LYS A 164 3.09 -12.38 6.86
N LYS A 165 2.99 -13.10 7.99
CA LYS A 165 3.14 -14.56 8.04
C LYS A 165 2.18 -15.26 7.08
N TYR A 166 0.94 -14.79 7.00
CA TYR A 166 -0.07 -15.38 6.15
C TYR A 166 0.16 -15.14 4.66
N VAL A 167 0.50 -13.91 4.26
CA VAL A 167 0.81 -13.54 2.87
C VAL A 167 2.05 -14.32 2.38
N VAL A 168 3.10 -14.41 3.20
CA VAL A 168 4.29 -15.23 2.87
C VAL A 168 3.92 -16.69 2.66
N ALA A 169 3.10 -17.28 3.56
CA ALA A 169 2.67 -18.66 3.43
C ALA A 169 1.84 -18.90 2.15
N LEU A 170 0.97 -17.96 1.78
CA LEU A 170 0.21 -18.01 0.52
C LEU A 170 1.14 -17.96 -0.70
N LEU A 171 2.06 -17.00 -0.76
CA LEU A 171 3.00 -16.86 -1.87
C LEU A 171 3.87 -18.10 -2.02
N LYS A 172 4.40 -18.65 -0.92
CA LYS A 172 5.18 -19.91 -0.94
C LYS A 172 4.34 -21.09 -1.45
N LYS A 173 3.12 -21.26 -0.93
CA LYS A 173 2.19 -22.32 -1.37
C LYS A 173 1.86 -22.24 -2.86
N LYS A 174 1.74 -21.02 -3.41
CA LYS A 174 1.45 -20.77 -4.83
C LYS A 174 2.71 -20.73 -5.70
N LYS A 175 3.90 -20.95 -5.14
CA LYS A 175 5.21 -20.82 -5.82
C LYS A 175 5.44 -19.43 -6.44
N LEU A 176 4.92 -18.40 -5.79
CA LEU A 176 5.05 -16.99 -6.19
C LEU A 176 6.08 -16.23 -5.34
N TRP A 177 6.62 -16.86 -4.29
CA TRP A 177 7.62 -16.25 -3.41
C TRP A 177 9.01 -16.25 -4.06
N ASN A 178 9.50 -15.08 -4.43
CA ASN A 178 10.84 -14.91 -5.01
C ASN A 178 11.90 -14.79 -3.92
N LYS A 179 13.14 -15.17 -4.23
CA LYS A 179 14.26 -15.12 -3.28
C LYS A 179 14.62 -13.69 -2.86
N ASP A 180 14.38 -12.72 -3.74
CA ASP A 180 14.69 -11.31 -3.53
C ASP A 180 13.59 -10.59 -2.72
N GLN A 181 12.47 -11.26 -2.43
CA GLN A 181 11.44 -10.74 -1.54
C GLN A 181 11.84 -11.01 -0.10
N HIS A 182 12.06 -9.92 0.64
CA HIS A 182 12.39 -9.98 2.05
C HIS A 182 11.40 -9.10 2.81
N PHE A 183 10.63 -9.71 3.70
CA PHE A 183 10.11 -8.94 4.82
C PHE A 183 11.29 -8.71 5.76
N LEU A 184 11.88 -7.51 5.74
CA LEU A 184 12.93 -7.14 6.69
C LEU A 184 12.46 -7.52 8.11
N GLU A 185 13.34 -8.21 8.83
CA GLU A 185 13.11 -9.11 9.98
C GLU A 185 12.91 -10.59 9.59
N ASP A 186 14.05 -11.20 9.23
CA ASP A 186 14.52 -12.53 9.68
C ASP A 186 16.06 -12.56 9.51
N LEU A 187 16.77 -11.61 10.14
CA LEU A 187 18.22 -11.63 10.43
C LEU A 187 18.40 -11.55 11.94
#